data_AF-A0A6A5FPR4-F1
#
_entry.id   AF-A0A6A5FPR4-F1
#
_cell.length_a   1.000
_cell.length_b   1.000
_cell.length_c   1.000
_cell.angle_alpha   90.00
_cell.angle_beta   90.00
_cell.angle_gamma   90.00
#
_symmetry.space_group_name_H-M   'P 1'
#
loop_
_entity.id
_entity.type
_entity.pdbx_description
1 polymer ?
#
loop_
_entity_poly.entity_id
_entity_poly.type
_entity_poly.pdbx_seq_one_letter_code
_entity_poly.pdbx_strand_id
1 'polypeptide(L)'
;MMEKMSEENIEDVRVLEAQIEHLQAEVAALQRQQQDNHKDITFHLRGHMQDAMSYVCGQKQAGEKEKVLSKLTEEVEELEEDLKLQTQMNGISLNSCTTKTLQSSGRQLVQQLCVSGHCSELVFQVEFLLSEVKKSQRSERTIRDLNVVMDTSDLQNFSSFLSGVEESTDLLLFFRTLRTFSDRCDDRRRTFQHFQEKYPSVVSLPGGCRSAVMTLSHPELSGCVLFVHWSIEVSREGRVTPKIELLTKIPEKALRLFPSQAVSGAAEAFQSLLRILGPEAAVESVIMAVSLSQDT
;
A
#
# COMPACT_ATOMS: atom_id res chain seq x y z
N MET A 1 34.74 41.50 -13.15
CA MET A 1 33.43 40.80 -13.16
C MET A 1 33.51 39.41 -13.79
N MET A 2 34.37 39.20 -14.80
CA MET A 2 34.64 37.86 -15.38
C MET A 2 35.44 36.92 -14.46
N GLU A 3 36.39 37.41 -13.65
CA GLU A 3 37.18 36.56 -12.72
C GLU A 3 36.36 36.01 -11.55
N LYS A 4 35.34 36.75 -11.08
CA LYS A 4 34.44 36.26 -10.01
C LYS A 4 33.53 35.12 -10.48
N MET A 5 33.10 35.13 -11.75
CA MET A 5 32.30 34.05 -12.34
C MET A 5 33.12 32.77 -12.58
N SER A 6 34.45 32.85 -12.74
CA SER A 6 35.29 31.66 -12.82
C SER A 6 35.56 31.04 -11.46
N GLU A 7 35.66 31.84 -10.41
CA GLU A 7 35.84 31.34 -9.03
C GLU A 7 34.57 30.67 -8.49
N GLU A 8 33.38 31.25 -8.73
CA GLU A 8 32.09 30.63 -8.36
C GLU A 8 31.88 29.28 -9.09
N ASN A 9 32.17 29.20 -10.39
CA ASN A 9 32.06 27.93 -11.12
C ASN A 9 33.05 26.87 -10.62
N ILE A 10 34.25 27.26 -10.17
CA ILE A 10 35.23 26.32 -9.62
C ILE A 10 34.78 25.80 -8.26
N GLU A 11 34.15 26.64 -7.45
CA GLU A 11 33.61 26.23 -6.14
C GLU A 11 32.39 25.31 -6.31
N ASP A 12 31.49 25.63 -7.25
CA ASP A 12 30.33 24.78 -7.56
C ASP A 12 30.75 23.41 -8.09
N VAL A 13 31.79 23.35 -8.93
CA VAL A 13 32.35 22.07 -9.40
C VAL A 13 32.92 21.24 -8.25
N ARG A 14 33.63 21.87 -7.29
CA ARG A 14 34.16 21.15 -6.12
C ARG A 14 33.05 20.62 -5.20
N VAL A 15 31.99 21.39 -5.01
CA VAL A 15 30.83 20.95 -4.20
C VAL A 15 30.13 19.76 -4.86
N LEU A 16 29.98 19.79 -6.19
CA LEU A 16 29.40 18.68 -6.96
C LEU A 16 30.32 17.45 -6.94
N GLU A 17 31.63 17.61 -7.07
CA GLU A 17 32.60 16.51 -6.95
C GLU A 17 32.54 15.86 -5.56
N ALA A 18 32.45 16.65 -4.49
CA ALA A 18 32.29 16.15 -3.13
C ALA A 18 30.96 15.41 -2.92
N GLN A 19 29.86 15.88 -3.53
CA GLN A 19 28.57 15.16 -3.51
C GLN A 19 28.64 13.85 -4.29
N ILE A 20 29.32 13.82 -5.44
CA ILE A 20 29.52 12.61 -6.22
C ILE A 20 30.32 11.59 -5.42
N GLU A 21 31.41 12.00 -4.76
CA GLU A 21 32.20 11.10 -3.91
C GLU A 21 31.38 10.56 -2.72
N HIS A 22 30.57 11.41 -2.10
CA HIS A 22 29.68 11.00 -1.01
C HIS A 22 28.65 9.95 -1.48
N LEU A 23 27.97 10.21 -2.59
CA LEU A 23 27.00 9.27 -3.16
C LEU A 23 27.66 7.98 -3.63
N GLN A 24 28.87 8.03 -4.18
CA GLN A 24 29.63 6.82 -4.54
C GLN A 24 30.00 5.99 -3.31
N ALA A 25 30.40 6.63 -2.21
CA ALA A 25 30.66 5.94 -0.95
C ALA A 25 29.39 5.31 -0.36
N GLU A 26 28.25 6.00 -0.47
CA GLU A 26 26.95 5.48 -0.05
C GLU A 26 26.51 4.27 -0.89
N VAL A 27 26.64 4.34 -2.22
CA VAL A 27 26.36 3.21 -3.13
C VAL A 27 27.25 2.02 -2.80
N ALA A 28 28.56 2.23 -2.55
CA ALA A 28 29.47 1.16 -2.18
C ALA A 28 29.12 0.53 -0.81
N ALA A 29 28.66 1.33 0.15
CA ALA A 29 28.18 0.84 1.44
C ALA A 29 26.90 0.01 1.28
N LEU A 30 25.93 0.49 0.49
CA LEU A 30 24.69 -0.22 0.16
C LEU A 30 24.95 -1.53 -0.58
N GLN A 31 25.91 -1.57 -1.50
CA GLN A 31 26.32 -2.80 -2.20
C GLN A 31 26.94 -3.83 -1.24
N ARG A 32 27.79 -3.40 -0.29
CA ARG A 32 28.30 -4.31 0.75
C ARG A 32 27.19 -4.82 1.65
N GLN A 33 26.26 -3.96 2.05
CA GLN A 33 25.09 -4.33 2.83
C GLN A 33 24.21 -5.35 2.09
N GLN A 34 23.99 -5.17 0.79
CA GLN A 34 23.27 -6.13 -0.05
C GLN A 34 24.00 -7.48 -0.10
N GLN A 35 25.32 -7.48 -0.22
CA GLN A 35 26.12 -8.71 -0.26
C GLN A 35 26.12 -9.45 1.09
N ASP A 36 26.19 -8.74 2.20
CA ASP A 36 26.12 -9.34 3.54
C ASP A 36 24.71 -9.85 3.86
N ASN A 37 23.65 -9.16 3.42
CA ASN A 37 22.28 -9.66 3.50
C ASN A 37 22.12 -10.99 2.72
N HIS A 38 22.76 -11.14 1.56
CA HIS A 38 22.73 -12.38 0.79
C HIS A 38 23.46 -13.54 1.50
N LYS A 39 24.54 -13.24 2.24
CA LYS A 39 25.27 -14.23 3.07
C LYS A 39 24.48 -14.67 4.30
N ASP A 40 23.63 -13.81 4.86
CA ASP A 40 22.83 -14.15 6.04
C ASP A 40 21.62 -15.05 5.68
N ILE A 41 20.99 -14.82 4.52
CA ILE A 41 20.01 -15.76 3.93
C ILE A 41 20.64 -17.15 3.76
N THR A 42 21.89 -17.20 3.32
CA THR A 42 22.70 -18.42 3.20
C THR A 42 22.99 -19.08 4.56
N PHE A 43 23.01 -18.32 5.66
CA PHE A 43 23.23 -18.84 7.02
C PHE A 43 21.98 -19.54 7.59
N HIS A 44 20.78 -19.01 7.34
CA HIS A 44 19.52 -19.65 7.78
C HIS A 44 19.22 -20.95 7.04
N LEU A 45 19.58 -21.01 5.76
CA LEU A 45 19.48 -22.21 4.95
C LEU A 45 20.71 -23.12 5.09
N ARG A 46 21.72 -22.76 5.91
CA ARG A 46 22.99 -23.48 6.01
C ARG A 46 22.81 -24.97 6.31
N GLY A 47 21.85 -25.38 7.14
CA GLY A 47 21.60 -26.81 7.40
C GLY A 47 21.15 -27.56 6.14
N HIS A 48 20.12 -27.04 5.46
CA HIS A 48 19.57 -27.61 4.22
C HIS A 48 20.54 -27.47 3.03
N MET A 49 21.27 -26.36 2.95
CA MET A 49 22.31 -26.12 1.94
C MET A 49 23.56 -26.95 2.20
N GLN A 50 23.94 -27.23 3.44
CA GLN A 50 25.08 -28.08 3.77
C GLN A 50 24.74 -29.55 3.51
N ASP A 51 23.50 -29.99 3.74
CA ASP A 51 23.00 -31.30 3.29
C ASP A 51 22.96 -31.40 1.76
N ALA A 52 22.43 -30.39 1.08
CA ALA A 52 22.40 -30.32 -0.39
C ALA A 52 23.82 -30.27 -1.00
N MET A 53 24.72 -29.45 -0.45
CA MET A 53 26.11 -29.33 -0.91
C MET A 53 26.94 -30.57 -0.58
N SER A 54 26.71 -31.23 0.56
CA SER A 54 27.34 -32.53 0.87
C SER A 54 26.91 -33.61 -0.14
N TYR A 55 25.67 -33.53 -0.64
CA TYR A 55 25.17 -34.39 -1.72
C TYR A 55 25.80 -34.07 -3.09
N VAL A 56 26.01 -32.78 -3.38
CA VAL A 56 26.55 -32.29 -4.67
C VAL A 56 28.07 -32.49 -4.77
N CYS A 57 28.83 -32.25 -3.70
CA CYS A 57 30.30 -32.38 -3.67
C CYS A 57 30.83 -33.82 -3.53
N GLY A 58 29.95 -34.81 -3.39
CA GLY A 58 30.21 -36.17 -3.86
C GLY A 58 30.28 -37.25 -2.80
N GLN A 59 29.32 -38.19 -2.87
CA GLN A 59 29.63 -39.63 -2.73
C GLN A 59 28.56 -40.59 -3.30
N LYS A 60 27.67 -40.18 -4.22
CA LYS A 60 26.73 -41.12 -4.87
C LYS A 60 26.46 -40.82 -6.35
N GLN A 61 26.05 -41.88 -7.04
CA GLN A 61 25.89 -42.03 -8.51
C GLN A 61 25.12 -40.87 -9.16
N ALA A 62 25.45 -40.55 -10.41
CA ALA A 62 24.85 -39.46 -11.20
C ALA A 62 23.30 -39.44 -11.17
N GLY A 63 22.64 -40.61 -11.11
CA GLY A 63 21.18 -40.72 -11.02
C GLY A 63 20.56 -40.27 -9.68
N GLU A 64 21.32 -40.24 -8.59
CA GLU A 64 20.81 -39.69 -7.32
C GLU A 64 20.90 -38.16 -7.28
N LYS A 65 21.90 -37.55 -7.95
CA LYS A 65 22.00 -36.09 -8.06
C LYS A 65 20.85 -35.52 -8.86
N GLU A 66 20.50 -36.16 -9.98
CA GLU A 66 19.36 -35.78 -10.82
C GLU A 66 18.03 -35.89 -10.07
N LYS A 67 17.88 -36.92 -9.23
CA LYS A 67 16.69 -37.12 -8.38
C LYS A 67 16.55 -36.09 -7.25
N VAL A 68 17.67 -35.65 -6.65
CA VAL A 68 17.63 -34.57 -5.64
C VAL A 68 17.34 -33.24 -6.29
N LEU A 69 17.94 -32.97 -7.46
CA LEU A 69 17.67 -31.76 -8.23
C LEU A 69 16.20 -31.70 -8.66
N SER A 70 15.65 -32.79 -9.20
CA SER A 70 14.24 -32.85 -9.60
C SER A 70 13.31 -32.61 -8.42
N LYS A 71 13.61 -33.22 -7.26
CA LYS A 71 12.84 -33.02 -6.05
C LYS A 71 12.89 -31.56 -5.56
N LEU A 72 14.06 -30.93 -5.60
CA LEU A 72 14.21 -29.54 -5.19
C LEU A 72 13.50 -28.58 -6.16
N THR A 73 13.52 -28.88 -7.46
CA THR A 73 12.75 -28.15 -8.47
C THR A 73 11.26 -28.27 -8.20
N GLU A 74 10.75 -29.48 -7.97
CA GLU A 74 9.34 -29.71 -7.60
C GLU A 74 8.95 -28.94 -6.33
N GLU A 75 9.79 -28.97 -5.28
CA GLU A 75 9.56 -28.22 -4.03
C GLU A 75 9.52 -26.70 -4.27
N VAL A 76 10.38 -26.17 -5.16
CA VAL A 76 10.37 -24.74 -5.52
C VAL A 76 9.12 -24.39 -6.31
N GLU A 77 8.72 -25.20 -7.29
CA GLU A 77 7.49 -24.99 -8.06
C GLU A 77 6.25 -24.99 -7.15
N GLU A 78 6.15 -25.94 -6.21
CA GLU A 78 5.07 -25.98 -5.21
C GLU A 78 5.05 -24.71 -4.34
N LEU A 79 6.21 -24.26 -3.86
CA LEU A 79 6.32 -23.03 -3.05
C LEU A 79 5.98 -21.77 -3.85
N GLU A 80 6.31 -21.72 -5.14
CA GLU A 80 5.93 -20.61 -6.02
C GLU A 80 4.41 -20.58 -6.29
N GLU A 81 3.79 -21.75 -6.49
CA GLU A 81 2.34 -21.86 -6.61
C GLU A 81 1.62 -21.45 -5.33
N ASP A 82 2.10 -21.90 -4.17
CA ASP A 82 1.58 -21.51 -2.86
C ASP A 82 1.71 -20.00 -2.62
N LEU A 83 2.87 -19.42 -2.95
CA LEU A 83 3.10 -17.98 -2.83
C LEU A 83 2.15 -17.18 -3.73
N LYS A 84 1.93 -17.65 -4.96
CA LYS A 84 0.96 -17.04 -5.89
C LYS A 84 -0.46 -17.12 -5.35
N LEU A 85 -0.87 -18.27 -4.82
CA LEU A 85 -2.19 -18.45 -4.23
C LEU A 85 -2.38 -17.56 -3.00
N GLN A 86 -1.38 -17.47 -2.12
CA GLN A 86 -1.41 -16.58 -0.96
C GLN A 86 -1.48 -15.10 -1.36
N THR A 87 -0.73 -14.71 -2.38
CA THR A 87 -0.76 -13.34 -2.93
C THR A 87 -2.14 -13.01 -3.48
N GLN A 88 -2.75 -13.92 -4.24
CA GLN A 88 -4.10 -13.76 -4.77
C GLN A 88 -5.15 -13.67 -3.65
N MET A 89 -5.01 -14.48 -2.60
CA MET A 89 -5.96 -14.50 -1.49
C MET A 89 -5.82 -13.27 -0.58
N ASN A 90 -4.60 -12.77 -0.37
CA ASN A 90 -4.32 -11.70 0.58
C ASN A 90 -4.23 -10.31 -0.04
N GLY A 91 -4.03 -10.22 -1.37
CA GLY A 91 -3.82 -8.96 -2.08
C GLY A 91 -2.50 -8.27 -1.75
N ILE A 92 -1.59 -8.96 -1.05
CA ILE A 92 -0.29 -8.44 -0.63
C ILE A 92 0.78 -9.22 -1.38
N SER A 93 1.65 -8.50 -2.08
CA SER A 93 2.80 -9.06 -2.78
C SER A 93 4.08 -8.52 -2.15
N LEU A 94 5.03 -9.42 -1.89
CA LEU A 94 6.33 -9.08 -1.29
C LEU A 94 7.39 -9.01 -2.40
N ASN A 95 8.13 -7.91 -2.41
CA ASN A 95 9.18 -7.66 -3.39
C ASN A 95 10.56 -8.04 -2.85
N SER A 96 10.75 -7.90 -1.54
CA SER A 96 12.03 -8.14 -0.88
C SER A 96 11.81 -8.54 0.58
N CYS A 97 12.64 -9.46 1.04
CA CYS A 97 12.79 -9.79 2.45
C CYS A 97 14.28 -9.89 2.73
N THR A 98 14.80 -8.99 3.56
CA THR A 98 16.18 -9.05 4.05
C THR A 98 16.16 -9.39 5.52
N THR A 99 17.12 -10.18 5.95
CA THR A 99 17.29 -10.60 7.33
C THR A 99 18.74 -10.39 7.71
N LYS A 100 18.95 -9.73 8.84
CA LYS A 100 20.27 -9.46 9.41
C LYS A 100 20.34 -10.01 10.83
N THR A 101 21.22 -10.96 11.07
CA THR A 101 21.46 -11.55 12.39
C THR A 101 22.27 -10.57 13.24
N LEU A 102 21.64 -10.03 14.29
CA LEU A 102 22.29 -9.10 15.21
C LEU A 102 23.00 -9.82 16.37
N GLN A 103 22.38 -10.88 16.86
CA GLN A 103 22.91 -11.68 17.96
C GLN A 103 22.54 -13.13 17.78
N SER A 104 23.52 -14.02 17.90
CA SER A 104 23.29 -15.47 17.90
C SER A 104 24.07 -16.10 19.04
N SER A 105 23.34 -16.70 19.97
CA SER A 105 23.88 -17.49 21.07
C SER A 105 23.16 -18.84 21.10
N GLY A 106 23.71 -19.83 21.80
CA GLY A 106 23.11 -21.17 21.88
C GLY A 106 21.64 -21.19 22.38
N ARG A 107 21.20 -20.15 23.10
CA ARG A 107 19.83 -20.04 23.67
C ARG A 107 18.96 -18.95 23.05
N GLN A 108 19.55 -17.96 22.40
CA GLN A 108 18.84 -16.76 21.92
C GLN A 108 19.39 -16.32 20.56
N LEU A 109 18.48 -16.04 19.63
CA LEU A 109 18.75 -15.49 18.31
C LEU A 109 17.96 -14.18 18.17
N VAL A 110 18.60 -13.10 17.73
CA VAL A 110 17.98 -11.81 17.45
C VAL A 110 18.31 -11.41 16.02
N GLN A 111 17.28 -11.15 15.24
CA GLN A 111 17.39 -10.80 13.82
C GLN A 111 16.63 -9.52 13.54
N GLN A 112 17.17 -8.68 12.68
CA GLN A 112 16.46 -7.55 12.08
C GLN A 112 15.91 -8.02 10.73
N LEU A 113 14.60 -7.91 10.55
CA LEU A 113 13.92 -8.25 9.31
C LEU A 113 13.44 -6.95 8.67
N CYS A 114 13.68 -6.82 7.37
CA CYS A 114 13.12 -5.74 6.57
C CYS A 114 12.38 -6.36 5.37
N VAL A 115 11.07 -6.12 5.32
CA VAL A 115 10.17 -6.65 4.31
C VAL A 115 9.61 -5.49 3.51
N SER A 116 9.72 -5.51 2.19
CA SER A 116 9.07 -4.54 1.32
C SER A 116 8.13 -5.22 0.34
N GLY A 117 7.09 -4.50 -0.05
CA GLY A 117 6.05 -5.03 -0.89
C GLY A 117 5.00 -3.99 -1.26
N HIS A 118 3.90 -4.47 -1.80
CA HIS A 118 2.78 -3.64 -2.17
C HIS A 118 1.43 -4.36 -1.94
N CYS A 119 0.39 -3.56 -1.72
CA CYS A 119 -1.00 -3.99 -1.68
C CYS A 119 -1.83 -3.06 -2.56
N SER A 120 -2.26 -3.55 -3.73
CA SER A 120 -2.69 -2.66 -4.82
C SER A 120 -1.58 -1.64 -5.11
N GLU A 121 -1.85 -0.33 -5.09
CA GLU A 121 -0.81 0.70 -5.26
C GLU A 121 -0.12 1.11 -3.97
N LEU A 122 -0.50 0.53 -2.83
CA LEU A 122 0.06 0.91 -1.53
C LEU A 122 1.41 0.23 -1.37
N VAL A 123 2.48 0.95 -1.64
CA VAL A 123 3.85 0.47 -1.45
C VAL A 123 4.24 0.66 0.01
N PHE A 124 4.81 -0.39 0.59
CA PHE A 124 5.23 -0.39 1.99
C PHE A 124 6.61 -1.02 2.18
N GLN A 125 7.24 -0.62 3.27
CA GLN A 125 8.41 -1.26 3.84
C GLN A 125 8.22 -1.37 5.36
N VAL A 126 8.43 -2.56 5.90
CA VAL A 126 8.29 -2.86 7.32
C VAL A 126 9.60 -3.40 7.84
N GLU A 127 10.13 -2.78 8.89
CA GLU A 127 11.33 -3.20 9.58
C GLU A 127 10.98 -3.59 11.03
N PHE A 128 11.50 -4.71 11.51
CA PHE A 128 11.29 -5.12 12.90
C PHE A 128 12.40 -6.04 13.40
N LEU A 129 12.55 -6.13 14.71
CA LEU A 129 13.40 -7.13 15.37
C LEU A 129 12.60 -8.38 15.73
N LEU A 130 13.07 -9.54 15.29
CA LEU A 130 12.59 -10.85 15.69
C LEU A 130 13.56 -11.46 16.69
N SER A 131 13.11 -11.64 17.93
CA SER A 131 13.85 -12.39 18.95
C SER A 131 13.28 -13.78 19.09
N GLU A 132 14.11 -14.81 18.97
CA GLU A 132 13.78 -16.20 19.21
C GLU A 132 14.56 -16.73 20.42
N VAL A 133 13.83 -17.19 21.44
CA VAL A 133 14.40 -17.81 22.64
C VAL A 133 14.06 -19.29 22.65
N LYS A 134 15.08 -20.14 22.67
CA LYS A 134 14.91 -21.60 22.72
C LYS A 134 14.68 -22.03 24.16
N LYS A 135 13.43 -22.35 24.51
CA LYS A 135 13.10 -23.08 25.74
C LYS A 135 13.06 -24.57 25.41
N SER A 136 13.55 -25.40 26.33
CA SER A 136 13.67 -26.88 26.26
C SER A 136 13.02 -27.62 25.08
N GLN A 137 11.71 -27.47 24.84
CA GLN A 137 10.96 -28.11 23.74
C GLN A 137 10.28 -27.16 22.72
N ARG A 138 10.26 -25.84 22.94
CA ARG A 138 9.58 -24.89 22.05
C ARG A 138 10.35 -23.57 21.96
N SER A 139 10.53 -23.06 20.75
CA SER A 139 11.03 -21.71 20.55
C SER A 139 9.90 -20.69 20.73
N GLU A 140 10.19 -19.64 21.48
CA GLU A 140 9.31 -18.49 21.64
C GLU A 140 9.82 -17.35 20.77
N ARG A 141 8.97 -16.81 19.91
CA ARG A 141 9.30 -15.71 18.99
C ARG A 141 8.53 -14.46 19.37
N THR A 142 9.24 -13.34 19.47
CA THR A 142 8.65 -12.04 19.81
C THR A 142 9.14 -10.97 18.82
N ILE A 143 8.20 -10.16 18.34
CA ILE A 143 8.48 -8.98 17.51
C ILE A 143 8.75 -7.79 18.44
N ARG A 144 9.74 -6.96 18.09
CA ARG A 144 10.09 -5.72 18.78
C ARG A 144 10.49 -4.66 17.74
N ASP A 145 10.51 -3.40 18.16
CA ASP A 145 11.03 -2.27 17.38
C ASP A 145 10.49 -2.25 15.94
N LEU A 146 9.16 -2.33 15.82
CA LEU A 146 8.46 -2.31 14.54
C LEU A 146 8.42 -0.87 13.99
N ASN A 147 8.88 -0.70 12.75
CA ASN A 147 8.87 0.55 12.01
C ASN A 147 8.22 0.31 10.64
N VAL A 148 7.33 1.19 10.23
CA VAL A 148 6.55 1.05 8.99
C VAL A 148 6.66 2.32 8.17
N VAL A 149 7.17 2.17 6.95
CA VAL A 149 7.25 3.23 5.94
C VAL A 149 6.26 2.90 4.83
N MET A 150 5.46 3.90 4.44
CA MET A 150 4.52 3.78 3.32
C MET A 150 4.68 4.95 2.37
N ASP A 151 4.69 4.65 1.07
CA ASP A 151 4.65 5.65 0.02
C ASP A 151 3.19 5.86 -0.40
N THR A 152 2.53 6.82 0.26
CA THR A 152 1.15 7.19 -0.10
C THR A 152 1.01 8.69 -0.18
N SER A 153 0.39 9.18 -1.25
CA SER A 153 0.05 10.60 -1.41
C SER A 153 -0.90 11.09 -0.30
N ASP A 154 -1.65 10.17 0.32
CA ASP A 154 -2.63 10.43 1.39
C ASP A 154 -2.15 9.91 2.77
N LEU A 155 -0.86 10.03 3.08
CA LEU A 155 -0.24 9.64 4.36
C LEU A 155 -1.00 10.15 5.61
N GLN A 156 -1.75 11.26 5.47
CA GLN A 156 -2.58 11.80 6.55
C GLN A 156 -3.57 10.77 7.10
N ASN A 157 -4.17 9.94 6.25
CA ASN A 157 -5.14 8.92 6.66
C ASN A 157 -4.49 7.80 7.48
N PHE A 158 -3.18 7.57 7.33
CA PHE A 158 -2.46 6.47 7.97
C PHE A 158 -1.61 6.90 9.17
N SER A 159 -1.27 8.19 9.29
CA SER A 159 -0.32 8.69 10.29
C SER A 159 -0.59 8.21 11.73
N SER A 160 -1.81 8.41 12.25
CA SER A 160 -2.19 7.97 13.59
C SER A 160 -2.22 6.44 13.74
N PHE A 161 -2.56 5.73 12.66
CA PHE A 161 -2.60 4.28 12.63
C PHE A 161 -1.20 3.67 12.65
N LEU A 162 -0.29 4.17 11.81
CA LEU A 162 1.09 3.70 11.75
C LEU A 162 1.80 3.87 13.09
N SER A 163 1.68 5.05 13.71
CA SER A 163 2.20 5.29 15.07
C SER A 163 1.62 4.30 16.09
N GLY A 164 0.31 4.01 16.02
CA GLY A 164 -0.32 3.02 16.91
C GLY A 164 0.22 1.60 16.72
N VAL A 165 0.44 1.19 15.47
CA VAL A 165 0.96 -0.14 15.16
C VAL A 165 2.42 -0.31 15.54
N GLU A 166 3.24 0.71 15.27
CA GLU A 166 4.66 0.73 15.67
C GLU A 166 4.80 0.61 17.19
N GLU A 167 4.00 1.36 17.95
CA GLU A 167 3.94 1.30 19.41
C GLU A 167 3.47 -0.08 19.93
N SER A 168 2.44 -0.65 19.30
CA SER A 168 1.89 -1.95 19.73
C SER A 168 2.67 -3.14 19.19
N THR A 169 3.60 -2.93 18.26
CA THR A 169 4.33 -3.97 17.50
C THR A 169 3.40 -4.98 16.80
N ASP A 170 2.19 -4.57 16.41
CA ASP A 170 1.17 -5.46 15.85
C ASP A 170 1.25 -5.52 14.32
N LEU A 171 2.17 -6.36 13.84
CA LEU A 171 2.38 -6.60 12.41
C LEU A 171 1.12 -7.17 11.72
N LEU A 172 0.31 -7.94 12.43
CA LEU A 172 -0.90 -8.53 11.88
C LEU A 172 -1.98 -7.46 11.65
N LEU A 173 -2.12 -6.53 12.59
CA LEU A 173 -3.02 -5.38 12.46
C LEU A 173 -2.62 -4.51 11.27
N PHE A 174 -1.32 -4.28 11.04
CA PHE A 174 -0.82 -3.57 9.86
C PHE A 174 -1.38 -4.17 8.56
N PHE A 175 -1.07 -5.44 8.29
CA PHE A 175 -1.43 -6.07 7.02
C PHE A 175 -2.94 -6.23 6.84
N ARG A 176 -3.68 -6.52 7.92
CA ARG A 176 -5.14 -6.60 7.87
C ARG A 176 -5.78 -5.26 7.52
N THR A 177 -5.29 -4.18 8.12
CA THR A 177 -5.80 -2.82 7.87
C THR A 177 -5.46 -2.38 6.45
N LEU A 178 -4.22 -2.63 6.01
CA LEU A 178 -3.76 -2.31 4.66
C LEU A 178 -4.63 -2.98 3.59
N ARG A 179 -4.86 -4.29 3.73
CA ARG A 179 -5.76 -5.05 2.85
C ARG A 179 -7.17 -4.48 2.85
N THR A 180 -7.75 -4.27 4.04
CA THR A 180 -9.13 -3.76 4.17
C THR A 180 -9.26 -2.38 3.53
N PHE A 181 -8.28 -1.51 3.69
CA PHE A 181 -8.24 -0.20 3.04
C PHE A 181 -8.17 -0.34 1.51
N SER A 182 -7.31 -1.21 1.00
CA SER A 182 -7.23 -1.50 -0.44
C SER A 182 -8.58 -1.99 -0.99
N ASP A 183 -9.23 -2.93 -0.30
CA ASP A 183 -10.54 -3.45 -0.70
C ASP A 183 -11.58 -2.33 -0.79
N ARG A 184 -11.59 -1.38 0.16
CA ARG A 184 -12.49 -0.21 0.11
C ARG A 184 -12.16 0.75 -1.03
N CYS A 185 -10.89 0.94 -1.35
CA CYS A 185 -10.48 1.73 -2.52
C CYS A 185 -10.98 1.08 -3.82
N ASP A 186 -10.90 -0.25 -3.91
CA ASP A 186 -11.41 -1.00 -5.06
C ASP A 186 -12.93 -1.01 -5.17
N ASP A 187 -13.65 -1.09 -4.04
CA ASP A 187 -15.11 -0.90 -4.00
C ASP A 187 -15.48 0.46 -4.61
N ARG A 188 -14.89 1.56 -4.11
CA ARG A 188 -15.12 2.92 -4.64
C ARG A 188 -14.83 2.99 -6.14
N ARG A 189 -13.68 2.46 -6.57
CA ARG A 189 -13.25 2.48 -7.97
C ARG A 189 -14.26 1.80 -8.88
N ARG A 190 -14.71 0.60 -8.50
CA ARG A 190 -15.69 -0.18 -9.25
C ARG A 190 -17.03 0.54 -9.31
N THR A 191 -17.51 1.10 -8.20
CA THR A 191 -18.77 1.84 -8.16
C THR A 191 -18.73 3.10 -9.03
N PHE A 192 -17.64 3.88 -8.97
CA PHE A 192 -17.49 5.08 -9.81
C PHE A 192 -17.43 4.75 -11.30
N GLN A 193 -16.65 3.72 -11.65
CA GLN A 193 -16.57 3.25 -13.03
C GLN A 193 -17.93 2.77 -13.54
N HIS A 194 -18.66 1.99 -12.74
CA HIS A 194 -20.01 1.53 -13.07
C HIS A 194 -20.95 2.69 -13.42
N PHE A 195 -20.99 3.74 -12.59
CA PHE A 195 -21.86 4.88 -12.83
C PHE A 195 -21.43 5.73 -14.01
N GLN A 196 -20.12 5.86 -14.27
CA GLN A 196 -19.63 6.56 -15.47
C GLN A 196 -20.04 5.81 -16.75
N GLU A 197 -19.96 4.49 -16.76
CA GLU A 197 -20.36 3.66 -17.91
C GLU A 197 -21.88 3.67 -18.11
N LYS A 198 -22.65 3.64 -17.01
CA LYS A 198 -24.13 3.57 -17.05
C LYS A 198 -24.79 4.93 -17.34
N TYR A 199 -24.21 6.03 -16.87
CA TYR A 199 -24.77 7.38 -16.98
C TYR A 199 -23.74 8.40 -17.51
N PRO A 200 -23.16 8.18 -18.70
CA PRO A 200 -22.02 8.99 -19.20
C PRO A 200 -22.37 10.45 -19.48
N SER A 201 -23.65 10.79 -19.65
CA SER A 201 -24.11 12.17 -19.86
C SER A 201 -24.19 12.97 -18.56
N VAL A 202 -24.31 12.30 -17.41
CA VAL A 202 -24.53 12.93 -16.09
C VAL A 202 -23.31 12.79 -15.19
N VAL A 203 -22.62 11.66 -15.28
CA VAL A 203 -21.50 11.30 -14.41
C VAL A 203 -20.18 11.60 -15.10
N SER A 204 -19.31 12.33 -14.41
CA SER A 204 -17.92 12.52 -14.85
C SER A 204 -16.91 12.32 -13.72
N LEU A 205 -15.75 11.76 -14.06
CA LEU A 205 -14.67 11.41 -13.14
C LEU A 205 -13.41 12.27 -13.47
N PRO A 206 -13.36 13.54 -13.04
CA PRO A 206 -12.30 14.46 -13.44
C PRO A 206 -10.90 14.04 -12.97
N GLY A 207 -10.81 13.34 -11.83
CA GLY A 207 -9.57 12.73 -11.34
C GLY A 207 -9.40 11.25 -11.71
N GLY A 208 -10.22 10.73 -12.63
CA GLY A 208 -10.31 9.32 -12.96
C GLY A 208 -11.06 8.49 -11.90
N CYS A 209 -11.32 7.21 -12.21
CA CYS A 209 -12.11 6.31 -11.35
C CYS A 209 -11.46 5.96 -10.01
N ARG A 210 -10.19 6.28 -9.83
CA ARG A 210 -9.46 6.04 -8.58
C ARG A 210 -9.51 7.22 -7.63
N SER A 211 -9.94 8.39 -8.12
CA SER A 211 -10.14 9.59 -7.32
C SER A 211 -11.21 9.38 -6.23
N ALA A 212 -11.12 10.19 -5.18
CA ALA A 212 -12.16 10.28 -4.16
C ALA A 212 -13.41 11.05 -4.65
N VAL A 213 -13.37 11.70 -5.82
CA VAL A 213 -14.44 12.59 -6.29
C VAL A 213 -15.06 12.10 -7.59
N MET A 214 -16.39 11.95 -7.56
CA MET A 214 -17.24 11.83 -8.73
C MET A 214 -18.12 13.07 -8.85
N THR A 215 -18.34 13.55 -10.07
CA THR A 215 -19.18 14.72 -10.34
C THR A 215 -20.45 14.33 -11.05
N LEU A 216 -21.55 14.97 -10.68
CA LEU A 216 -22.87 14.80 -11.28
C LEU A 216 -23.34 16.16 -11.80
N SER A 217 -23.66 16.23 -13.07
CA SER A 217 -24.14 17.46 -13.72
C SER A 217 -25.24 17.14 -14.72
N HIS A 218 -26.33 17.91 -14.69
CA HIS A 218 -27.38 17.77 -15.69
C HIS A 218 -26.87 18.31 -17.04
N PRO A 219 -27.04 17.59 -18.17
CA PRO A 219 -26.50 17.98 -19.47
C PRO A 219 -26.92 19.39 -19.93
N GLU A 220 -28.16 19.76 -19.62
CA GLU A 220 -28.76 21.04 -20.05
C GLU A 220 -28.63 22.17 -19.01
N LEU A 221 -28.33 21.87 -17.74
CA LEU A 221 -28.24 22.88 -16.68
C LEU A 221 -26.77 23.18 -16.34
N SER A 222 -26.13 23.90 -17.24
CA SER A 222 -24.74 24.32 -17.07
C SER A 222 -24.56 25.17 -15.80
N GLY A 223 -23.59 24.79 -14.96
CA GLY A 223 -23.18 25.53 -13.77
C GLY A 223 -23.62 24.93 -12.43
N CYS A 224 -24.67 24.10 -12.39
CA CYS A 224 -25.07 23.37 -11.19
C CYS A 224 -24.39 21.99 -11.18
N VAL A 225 -23.54 21.74 -10.18
CA VAL A 225 -22.78 20.48 -10.08
C VAL A 225 -22.90 19.93 -8.67
N LEU A 226 -23.17 18.63 -8.57
CA LEU A 226 -23.04 17.88 -7.32
C LEU A 226 -21.74 17.08 -7.34
N PHE A 227 -21.11 16.96 -6.18
CA PHE A 227 -19.90 16.16 -6.00
C PHE A 227 -20.20 15.07 -5.00
N VAL A 228 -19.94 13.82 -5.38
CA VAL A 228 -19.87 12.70 -4.46
C VAL A 228 -18.42 12.57 -4.04
N HIS A 229 -18.12 12.94 -2.80
CA HIS A 229 -16.81 12.77 -2.19
C HIS A 229 -16.80 11.50 -1.35
N TRP A 230 -16.05 10.49 -1.78
CA TRP A 230 -15.92 9.20 -1.13
C TRP A 230 -14.49 9.00 -0.62
N SER A 231 -14.29 9.31 0.65
CA SER A 231 -13.03 9.13 1.37
C SER A 231 -13.04 7.82 2.17
N ILE A 232 -11.85 7.32 2.52
CA ILE A 232 -11.68 6.12 3.32
C ILE A 232 -10.75 6.50 4.47
N GLU A 233 -11.29 6.49 5.68
CA GLU A 233 -10.58 6.89 6.89
C GLU A 233 -10.05 5.65 7.61
N VAL A 234 -8.86 5.76 8.20
CA VAL A 234 -8.24 4.70 9.01
C VAL A 234 -8.05 5.22 10.43
N SER A 235 -8.71 4.57 11.39
CA SER A 235 -8.52 4.87 12.81
C SER A 235 -7.18 4.34 13.33
N ARG A 236 -6.75 4.82 14.51
CA ARG A 236 -5.57 4.30 15.20
C ARG A 236 -5.65 2.79 15.48
N GLU A 237 -6.84 2.25 15.71
CA GLU A 237 -7.08 0.83 16.00
C GLU A 237 -7.23 -0.05 14.75
N GLY A 238 -6.97 0.50 13.55
CA GLY A 238 -7.06 -0.24 12.28
C GLY A 238 -8.47 -0.42 11.74
N ARG A 239 -9.48 0.27 12.29
CA ARG A 239 -10.80 0.36 11.66
C ARG A 239 -10.72 1.21 10.39
N VAL A 240 -11.14 0.61 9.28
CA VAL A 240 -11.27 1.28 7.98
C VAL A 240 -12.74 1.65 7.74
N THR A 241 -13.03 2.93 7.60
CA THR A 241 -14.40 3.44 7.46
C THR A 241 -14.56 4.26 6.18
N PRO A 242 -15.41 3.86 5.22
CA PRO A 242 -15.75 4.71 4.09
C PRO A 242 -16.65 5.85 4.54
N LYS A 243 -16.32 7.07 4.12
CA LYS A 243 -17.12 8.27 4.37
C LYS A 243 -17.51 8.90 3.03
N ILE A 244 -18.81 8.92 2.76
CA ILE A 244 -19.38 9.39 1.51
C ILE A 244 -20.21 10.64 1.79
N GLU A 245 -19.86 11.73 1.12
CA GLU A 245 -20.47 13.05 1.30
C GLU A 245 -20.97 13.57 -0.04
N LEU A 246 -22.11 14.25 -0.02
CA LEU A 246 -22.66 14.96 -1.17
C LEU A 246 -22.42 16.45 -0.98
N LEU A 247 -21.62 17.05 -1.85
CA LEU A 247 -21.36 18.49 -1.87
C LEU A 247 -22.06 19.12 -3.07
N THR A 248 -22.49 20.36 -2.93
CA THR A 248 -23.19 21.07 -4.00
C THR A 248 -22.41 22.33 -4.39
N LYS A 249 -22.32 22.59 -5.69
CA LYS A 249 -21.83 23.86 -6.24
C LYS A 249 -22.92 24.42 -7.12
N ILE A 250 -23.57 25.47 -6.63
CA ILE A 250 -24.65 26.16 -7.31
C ILE A 250 -24.19 27.60 -7.57
N PRO A 251 -24.33 28.12 -8.80
CA PRO A 251 -23.95 29.50 -9.09
C PRO A 251 -24.76 30.49 -8.26
N GLU A 252 -24.12 31.55 -7.75
CA GLU A 252 -24.80 32.57 -6.91
C GLU A 252 -26.03 33.19 -7.58
N LYS A 253 -25.98 33.37 -8.91
CA LYS A 253 -27.10 33.88 -9.70
C LYS A 253 -28.32 32.95 -9.63
N ALA A 254 -28.10 31.63 -9.60
CA ALA A 254 -29.16 30.64 -9.44
C ALA A 254 -29.68 30.59 -8.00
N LEU A 255 -28.82 30.75 -6.99
CA LEU A 255 -29.24 30.82 -5.59
C LEU A 255 -30.20 31.98 -5.33
N ARG A 256 -30.06 33.12 -6.01
CA ARG A 256 -31.00 34.26 -5.92
C ARG A 256 -32.40 33.93 -6.43
N LEU A 257 -32.54 32.93 -7.30
CA LEU A 257 -33.83 32.46 -7.81
C LEU A 257 -34.52 31.49 -6.85
N PHE A 258 -33.81 30.99 -5.84
CA PHE A 258 -34.33 30.07 -4.82
C PHE A 258 -34.05 30.63 -3.41
N PRO A 259 -34.84 31.62 -2.93
CA PRO A 259 -34.58 32.35 -1.68
C PRO A 259 -34.68 31.51 -0.40
N SER A 260 -35.18 30.27 -0.49
CA SER A 260 -35.35 29.39 0.66
C SER A 260 -35.06 27.91 0.33
N GLN A 261 -34.23 27.30 1.17
CA GLN A 261 -34.26 25.89 1.61
C GLN A 261 -33.88 24.76 0.64
N ALA A 262 -33.89 24.94 -0.69
CA ALA A 262 -33.66 23.82 -1.63
C ALA A 262 -32.24 23.20 -1.56
N VAL A 263 -31.25 23.94 -1.06
CA VAL A 263 -29.84 23.50 -1.03
C VAL A 263 -29.43 22.92 0.32
N SER A 264 -30.13 23.28 1.40
CA SER A 264 -29.72 23.00 2.79
C SER A 264 -30.15 21.62 3.32
N GLY A 265 -30.71 20.74 2.47
CA GLY A 265 -31.19 19.42 2.88
C GLY A 265 -30.66 18.26 2.04
N ALA A 266 -29.94 18.53 0.94
CA ALA A 266 -29.51 17.50 0.01
C ALA A 266 -28.46 16.57 0.63
N ALA A 267 -27.54 17.12 1.43
CA ALA A 267 -26.53 16.33 2.13
C ALA A 267 -27.18 15.42 3.19
N GLU A 268 -28.12 15.94 3.97
CA GLU A 268 -28.84 15.21 5.02
C GLU A 268 -29.74 14.11 4.45
N ALA A 269 -30.45 14.42 3.36
CA ALA A 269 -31.24 13.44 2.61
C ALA A 269 -30.34 12.33 2.06
N PHE A 270 -29.18 12.68 1.49
CA PHE A 270 -28.22 11.71 1.00
C PHE A 270 -27.65 10.82 2.13
N GLN A 271 -27.31 11.38 3.29
CA GLN A 271 -26.89 10.58 4.46
C GLN A 271 -27.98 9.61 4.92
N SER A 272 -29.25 10.01 4.82
CA SER A 272 -30.38 9.13 5.13
C SER A 272 -30.48 7.99 4.12
N LEU A 273 -30.32 8.28 2.83
CA LEU A 273 -30.29 7.26 1.76
C LEU A 273 -29.11 6.30 1.94
N LEU A 274 -27.92 6.80 2.26
CA LEU A 274 -26.74 5.96 2.51
C LEU A 274 -26.99 4.96 3.65
N ARG A 275 -27.66 5.39 4.71
CA ARG A 275 -27.98 4.53 5.85
C ARG A 275 -29.02 3.45 5.51
N ILE A 276 -30.00 3.77 4.67
CA ILE A 276 -31.14 2.89 4.36
C ILE A 276 -30.81 1.94 3.21
N LEU A 277 -30.20 2.46 2.13
CA LEU A 277 -30.01 1.77 0.86
C LEU A 277 -28.58 1.28 0.65
N GLY A 278 -27.61 1.84 1.38
CA GLY A 278 -26.20 1.62 1.13
C GLY A 278 -25.62 2.52 0.01
N PRO A 279 -24.30 2.46 -0.22
CA PRO A 279 -23.58 3.39 -1.10
C PRO A 279 -24.09 3.44 -2.54
N GLU A 280 -24.22 2.29 -3.20
CA GLU A 280 -24.53 2.23 -4.63
C GLU A 280 -25.94 2.77 -4.91
N ALA A 281 -26.96 2.22 -4.24
CA ALA A 281 -28.35 2.64 -4.44
C ALA A 281 -28.62 4.09 -3.99
N ALA A 282 -27.93 4.58 -2.96
CA ALA A 282 -28.02 5.98 -2.56
C ALA A 282 -27.45 6.92 -3.64
N VAL A 283 -26.28 6.60 -4.19
CA VAL A 283 -25.66 7.38 -5.28
C VAL A 283 -26.51 7.32 -6.54
N GLU A 284 -27.02 6.14 -6.91
CA GLU A 284 -27.92 5.98 -8.04
C GLU A 284 -29.19 6.84 -7.89
N SER A 285 -29.76 6.91 -6.70
CA SER A 285 -30.93 7.76 -6.43
C SER A 285 -30.65 9.24 -6.71
N VAL A 286 -29.44 9.72 -6.37
CA VAL A 286 -29.02 11.09 -6.68
C VAL A 286 -28.82 11.26 -8.18
N ILE A 287 -28.18 10.30 -8.85
CA ILE A 287 -28.00 10.34 -10.32
C ILE A 287 -29.35 10.42 -11.02
N MET A 288 -30.32 9.60 -10.61
CA MET A 288 -31.67 9.63 -11.16
C MET A 288 -32.33 10.99 -10.94
N ALA A 289 -32.22 11.56 -9.73
CA ALA A 289 -32.75 12.89 -9.42
C ALA A 289 -32.13 14.00 -10.29
N VAL A 290 -30.83 13.91 -10.60
CA VAL A 290 -30.13 14.84 -11.51
C VAL A 290 -30.48 14.57 -12.97
N SER A 291 -30.90 13.36 -13.32
CA SER A 291 -31.21 12.97 -14.70
C SER A 291 -32.65 13.25 -15.12
N LEU A 292 -33.55 13.57 -14.18
CA LEU A 292 -34.95 13.82 -14.46
C LEU A 292 -35.12 15.12 -15.26
N SER A 293 -35.44 14.98 -16.55
CA SER A 293 -36.10 16.02 -17.32
C SER A 293 -37.53 16.19 -16.80
N GLN A 294 -37.99 17.42 -16.59
CA GLN A 294 -39.41 17.66 -16.40
C GLN A 294 -40.13 17.30 -17.70
N ASP A 295 -40.73 16.11 -17.76
CA ASP A 295 -41.79 15.83 -18.74
C ASP A 295 -42.91 16.85 -18.45
N THR A 296 -42.98 17.88 -19.28
CA THR A 296 -44.04 18.89 -19.30
C THR A 296 -44.78 18.80 -20.61
#